data_AF-A0A7K2XEB1-F1
#
_entry.id   AF-A0A7K2XEB1-F1
#
_cell.length_a   1.000
_cell.length_b   1.000
_cell.length_c   1.000
_cell.angle_alpha   90.00
_cell.angle_beta   90.00
_cell.angle_gamma   90.00
#
_symmetry.space_group_name_H-M   'P 1'
#
loop_
_entity.id
_entity.type
_entity.pdbx_description
1 polymer ?
#
loop_
_entity_poly.entity_id
_entity_poly.type
_entity_poly.pdbx_seq_one_letter_code
_entity_poly.pdbx_strand_id
1 'polypeptide(L)'
;VDEARRRIDAGDNGGAAVHVRAAEGAVDQAARLIEAVDRRAQELAEAVGRLPGVLAETDADLADARGLLKGTAAGVSTADLQGRIARAEAVVAEVRRGVEA
;
A
#
# COMPACT_ATOMS: atom_id res chain seq x y z
N VAL A 1 32.92 7.79 -12.50
CA VAL A 1 34.02 8.64 -11.98
C VAL A 1 35.39 8.17 -12.47
N ASP A 2 35.68 6.87 -12.48
CA ASP A 2 36.97 6.37 -12.98
C ASP A 2 37.23 6.71 -14.45
N GLU A 3 36.20 6.71 -15.30
CA GLU A 3 36.33 7.19 -16.68
C GLU A 3 36.66 8.68 -16.75
N ALA A 4 36.10 9.50 -15.85
CA ALA A 4 36.46 10.92 -15.79
C ALA A 4 37.92 11.12 -15.37
N ARG A 5 38.43 10.32 -14.42
CA ARG A 5 39.84 10.34 -14.01
C ARG A 5 40.77 9.97 -15.16
N ARG A 6 40.47 8.87 -15.88
CA ARG A 6 41.22 8.46 -17.08
C ARG A 6 41.28 9.56 -18.15
N ARG A 7 40.17 10.29 -18.35
CA ARG A 7 40.08 11.40 -19.32
C ARG A 7 40.92 12.59 -18.89
N ILE A 8 40.96 12.93 -17.60
CA ILE A 8 41.85 13.96 -17.05
C ILE A 8 43.31 13.58 -17.27
N ASP A 9 43.67 12.32 -16.97
CA ASP A 9 45.03 11.82 -17.18
C ASP A 9 45.46 11.88 -18.66
N ALA A 10 44.49 11.76 -19.58
CA ALA A 10 44.69 11.93 -21.02
C ALA A 10 44.60 13.38 -21.53
N GLY A 11 44.37 14.36 -20.65
CA GLY A 11 44.20 15.78 -21.00
C GLY A 11 42.83 16.15 -21.58
N ASP A 12 41.89 15.20 -21.68
CA ASP A 12 40.51 15.42 -22.14
C ASP A 12 39.60 15.86 -20.99
N ASN A 13 39.79 17.10 -20.54
CA ASN A 13 38.96 17.70 -19.48
C ASN A 13 37.48 17.82 -19.88
N GLY A 14 37.20 17.99 -21.18
CA GLY A 14 35.82 18.08 -21.69
C GLY A 14 35.07 16.76 -21.55
N GLY A 15 35.70 15.65 -21.95
CA GLY A 15 35.16 14.31 -21.76
C GLY A 15 35.02 13.93 -20.28
N ALA A 16 35.99 14.31 -19.45
CA ALA A 16 35.91 14.11 -18.01
C ALA A 16 34.66 14.78 -17.39
N ALA A 17 34.38 16.03 -17.78
CA ALA A 17 33.23 16.79 -17.28
C ALA A 17 31.89 16.13 -17.66
N VAL A 18 31.78 15.51 -18.83
CA VAL A 18 30.58 14.76 -19.23
C VAL A 18 30.32 13.58 -18.29
N HIS A 19 31.35 12.81 -17.97
CA HIS A 19 31.20 11.64 -17.09
C HIS A 19 30.91 12.02 -15.64
N VAL A 20 31.44 13.14 -15.15
CA VAL A 20 31.09 13.68 -13.82
C VAL A 20 29.62 14.10 -13.79
N ARG A 21 29.16 14.92 -14.75
CA ARG A 21 27.75 15.34 -14.80
C ARG A 21 26.77 14.19 -14.98
N ALA A 22 27.15 13.15 -15.72
CA ALA A 22 26.35 11.95 -15.84
C ALA A 22 26.22 11.22 -14.48
N ALA A 23 27.29 11.15 -13.69
CA ALA A 23 27.26 10.56 -12.35
C ALA A 23 26.43 11.42 -11.38
N GLU A 24 26.57 12.75 -11.41
CA GLU A 24 25.75 13.68 -10.62
C GLU A 24 24.26 13.51 -10.95
N GLY A 25 23.90 13.49 -12.24
CA GLY A 25 22.53 13.27 -12.67
C GLY A 25 21.96 11.91 -12.26
N ALA A 26 22.79 10.87 -12.21
CA ALA A 26 22.38 9.56 -11.71
C ALA A 26 22.14 9.56 -10.19
N VAL A 27 22.98 10.26 -9.41
CA VAL A 27 22.79 10.44 -7.97
C VAL A 27 21.51 11.23 -7.68
N ASP A 28 21.25 12.30 -8.43
CA ASP A 28 20.01 13.08 -8.30
C ASP A 28 18.77 12.23 -8.60
N GLN A 29 18.83 11.37 -9.61
CA GLN A 29 17.73 10.44 -9.92
C GLN A 29 17.52 9.40 -8.82
N ALA A 30 18.61 8.86 -8.26
CA ALA A 30 18.54 7.92 -7.14
C ALA A 30 17.92 8.58 -5.89
N ALA A 31 18.29 9.83 -5.59
CA ALA A 31 17.72 10.58 -4.48
C ALA A 31 16.19 10.76 -4.64
N ARG A 32 15.74 11.17 -5.84
CA ARG A 32 14.30 11.29 -6.14
C ARG A 32 13.55 9.96 -6.03
N LEU A 33 14.20 8.85 -6.43
CA LEU A 33 13.60 7.53 -6.29
C LEU A 33 13.43 7.16 -4.82
N ILE A 34 14.44 7.41 -3.98
CA ILE A 34 14.36 7.16 -2.53
C ILE A 34 13.22 7.98 -1.91
N GLU A 35 13.13 9.28 -2.21
CA GLU A 35 12.04 10.13 -1.73
C GLU A 35 10.66 9.61 -2.17
N ALA A 36 10.55 9.08 -3.39
CA ALA A 36 9.31 8.48 -3.87
C ALA A 36 8.98 7.18 -3.12
N VAL A 37 9.97 6.33 -2.86
CA VAL A 37 9.80 5.08 -2.08
C VAL A 37 9.38 5.40 -0.65
N ASP A 38 10.02 6.37 0.00
CA ASP A 38 9.68 6.78 1.37
C ASP A 38 8.23 7.30 1.46
N ARG A 39 7.81 8.09 0.47
CA ARG A 39 6.42 8.56 0.38
C ARG A 39 5.44 7.39 0.21
N ARG A 40 5.75 6.41 -0.65
CA ARG A 40 4.89 5.23 -0.84
C ARG A 40 4.86 4.35 0.40
N ALA A 41 5.95 4.24 1.13
CA ALA A 41 6.00 3.54 2.41
C ALA A 41 5.09 4.22 3.45
N GLN A 42 5.11 5.55 3.54
CA GLN A 42 4.22 6.32 4.43
C GLN A 42 2.75 6.15 4.04
N GLU A 43 2.40 6.32 2.76
CA GLU A 43 1.03 6.14 2.27
C GLU A 43 0.51 4.72 2.53
N LEU A 44 1.36 3.69 2.37
CA LEU A 44 1.00 2.32 2.68
C LEU A 44 0.79 2.11 4.19
N ALA A 45 1.68 2.66 5.02
CA ALA A 45 1.54 2.59 6.48
C ALA A 45 0.25 3.28 6.96
N GLU A 46 -0.11 4.43 6.38
CA GLU A 46 -1.37 5.09 6.66
C GLU A 46 -2.58 4.25 6.23
N ALA A 47 -2.54 3.66 5.04
CA ALA A 47 -3.61 2.81 4.54
C ALA A 47 -3.82 1.58 5.43
N VAL A 48 -2.72 0.89 5.80
CA VAL A 48 -2.76 -0.24 6.74
C VAL A 48 -3.24 0.20 8.11
N GLY A 49 -2.79 1.36 8.59
CA GLY A 49 -3.21 1.94 9.88
C GLY A 49 -4.70 2.25 9.97
N ARG A 50 -5.40 2.44 8.83
CA ARG A 50 -6.86 2.63 8.80
C ARG A 50 -7.65 1.32 8.86
N LEU A 51 -7.05 0.19 8.48
CA LEU A 51 -7.75 -1.10 8.41
C LEU A 51 -8.38 -1.54 9.74
N PRO A 52 -7.72 -1.44 10.91
CA PRO A 52 -8.34 -1.84 12.17
C PRO A 52 -9.64 -1.10 12.48
N GLY A 53 -9.69 0.21 12.18
CA GLY A 53 -10.89 1.03 12.39
C GLY A 53 -12.05 0.59 11.49
N VAL A 54 -11.78 0.45 10.19
CA VAL A 54 -12.80 0.01 9.21
C VAL A 54 -13.28 -1.42 9.51
N LEU A 55 -12.38 -2.32 9.94
CA LEU A 55 -12.76 -3.67 10.34
C LEU A 55 -13.66 -3.66 11.57
N ALA A 56 -13.36 -2.82 12.58
CA ALA A 56 -14.19 -2.68 13.77
C ALA A 56 -15.59 -2.13 13.44
N GLU A 57 -15.68 -1.13 12.55
CA GLU A 57 -16.96 -0.63 12.02
C GLU A 57 -17.74 -1.74 11.29
N THR A 58 -17.05 -2.51 10.45
CA THR A 58 -17.67 -3.64 9.71
C THR A 58 -18.16 -4.74 10.67
N ASP A 59 -17.43 -5.03 11.74
CA ASP A 59 -17.86 -6.00 12.77
C ASP A 59 -19.13 -5.52 13.49
N ALA A 60 -19.24 -4.22 13.77
CA ALA A 60 -20.44 -3.62 14.35
C ALA A 60 -21.63 -3.72 13.40
N ASP A 61 -21.45 -3.35 12.13
CA ASP A 61 -22.49 -3.49 11.09
C ASP A 61 -22.95 -4.94 10.93
N LEU A 62 -22.03 -5.90 11.00
CA LEU A 62 -22.35 -7.33 10.98
C LEU A 62 -23.12 -7.76 12.24
N ALA A 63 -22.79 -7.22 13.42
CA ALA A 63 -23.55 -7.48 14.63
C ALA A 63 -24.99 -6.97 14.51
N ASP A 64 -25.17 -5.75 13.99
CA ASP A 64 -26.48 -5.14 13.74
C ASP A 64 -27.29 -5.93 12.72
N ALA A 65 -26.67 -6.34 11.61
CA ALA A 65 -27.32 -7.15 10.58
C ALA A 65 -27.78 -8.52 11.12
N ARG A 66 -26.98 -9.15 11.98
CA ARG A 66 -27.38 -10.38 12.70
C ARG A 66 -28.51 -10.10 13.70
N GLY A 67 -28.54 -8.92 14.31
CA GLY A 67 -29.65 -8.45 15.15
C GLY A 67 -30.97 -8.35 14.36
N LEU A 68 -30.92 -7.74 13.17
CA LEU A 68 -32.07 -7.64 12.27
C LEU A 68 -32.61 -9.01 11.86
N LEU A 69 -31.72 -9.98 11.57
CA LEU A 69 -32.13 -11.35 11.30
C LEU A 69 -32.92 -11.96 12.46
N LYS A 70 -32.44 -11.80 13.70
CA LYS A 70 -33.11 -12.33 14.89
C LYS A 70 -34.45 -11.65 15.16
N GLY A 71 -34.57 -10.37 14.84
CA GLY A 71 -35.80 -9.58 15.01
C GLY A 71 -36.82 -9.73 13.88
N THR A 72 -36.48 -10.42 12.79
CA THR A 72 -37.37 -10.57 11.63
C THR A 72 -38.53 -11.54 11.95
N ALA A 73 -39.76 -11.13 11.61
CA ALA A 73 -40.96 -11.93 11.87
C ALA A 73 -40.95 -13.28 11.12
N ALA A 74 -41.58 -14.30 11.72
CA ALA A 74 -41.72 -15.61 11.10
C ALA A 74 -42.46 -15.53 9.74
N GLY A 75 -41.96 -16.26 8.74
CA GLY A 75 -42.52 -16.28 7.39
C GLY A 75 -41.95 -15.21 6.44
N VAL A 76 -41.15 -14.26 6.94
CA VAL A 76 -40.39 -13.34 6.09
C VAL A 76 -39.08 -14.00 5.66
N SER A 77 -38.81 -14.00 4.36
CA SER A 77 -37.56 -14.56 3.82
C SER A 77 -36.36 -13.71 4.23
N THR A 78 -35.37 -14.34 4.86
CA THR A 78 -34.11 -13.72 5.28
C THR A 78 -32.89 -14.25 4.52
N ALA A 79 -33.10 -15.11 3.52
CA ALA A 79 -32.03 -15.84 2.83
C ALA A 79 -30.99 -14.92 2.14
N ASP A 80 -31.43 -13.84 1.49
CA ASP A 80 -30.50 -12.88 0.86
C ASP A 80 -29.62 -12.17 1.92
N LEU A 81 -30.23 -11.73 3.02
CA LEU A 81 -29.50 -11.08 4.11
C LEU A 81 -28.49 -12.03 4.75
N GLN A 82 -28.87 -13.28 4.99
CA GLN A 82 -27.95 -14.33 5.47
C GLN A 82 -26.77 -14.52 4.50
N GLY A 83 -27.03 -14.58 3.19
CA GLY A 83 -25.97 -14.68 2.18
C GLY A 83 -25.05 -13.45 2.12
N ARG A 84 -25.58 -12.25 2.34
CA ARG A 84 -24.79 -11.01 2.43
C ARG A 84 -23.91 -10.97 3.68
N ILE A 85 -24.44 -11.36 4.83
CA ILE A 85 -23.69 -11.48 6.09
C ILE A 85 -22.55 -12.47 5.94
N ALA A 86 -22.83 -13.67 5.42
CA ALA A 86 -21.80 -14.70 5.24
C ALA A 86 -20.67 -14.24 4.30
N ARG A 87 -20.99 -13.53 3.22
CA ARG A 87 -19.98 -12.96 2.32
C ARG A 87 -19.13 -11.89 3.01
N ALA A 88 -19.75 -10.98 3.77
CA ALA A 88 -19.03 -9.95 4.49
C ALA A 88 -18.12 -10.55 5.59
N GLU A 89 -18.59 -11.56 6.32
CA GLU A 89 -17.76 -12.32 7.27
C GLU A 89 -16.54 -12.97 6.59
N ALA A 90 -16.71 -13.56 5.42
CA ALA A 90 -15.61 -14.15 4.65
C ALA A 90 -14.56 -13.11 4.24
N VAL A 91 -15.01 -11.93 3.76
CA VAL A 91 -14.12 -10.82 3.41
C VAL A 91 -13.37 -10.30 4.63
N VAL A 92 -14.05 -10.07 5.76
CA VAL A 92 -13.40 -9.64 7.01
C VAL A 92 -12.33 -10.64 7.45
N ALA A 93 -12.62 -11.94 7.37
CA ALA A 93 -11.66 -12.98 7.71
C ALA A 93 -10.45 -13.00 6.76
N GLU A 94 -10.66 -12.73 5.47
CA GLU A 94 -9.57 -12.63 4.49
C GLU A 94 -8.68 -11.40 4.73
N VAL A 95 -9.28 -10.24 4.99
CA VAL A 95 -8.52 -9.02 5.30
C VAL A 95 -7.68 -9.21 6.57
N ARG A 96 -8.23 -9.82 7.62
CA ARG A 96 -7.46 -10.10 8.85
C ARG A 96 -6.25 -10.99 8.59
N ARG A 97 -6.44 -12.09 7.83
CA ARG A 97 -5.31 -12.95 7.43
C ARG A 97 -4.25 -12.19 6.64
N GLY A 98 -4.66 -11.27 5.77
CA GLY A 98 -3.74 -10.44 4.99
C GLY A 98 -2.98 -9.40 5.82
N VAL A 99 -3.50 -8.99 6.97
CA VAL A 99 -2.84 -8.03 7.89
C VAL A 99 -1.90 -8.73 8.89
N GLU A 100 -2.19 -9.98 9.24
CA GLU A 100 -1.38 -10.78 10.17
C GLU A 100 -0.18 -11.48 9.52
N ALA A 101 -0.15 -11.58 8.19
CA ALA A 101 0.89 -12.26 7.40
C ALA A 101 2.11 -11.36 7.12
#